data_AF-A0A510KGB0-F1
#
_entry.id   AF-A0A510KGB0-F1
#
_cell.length_a   1.000
_cell.length_b   1.000
_cell.length_c   1.000
_cell.angle_alpha   90.00
_cell.angle_beta   90.00
_cell.angle_gamma   90.00
#
_symmetry.space_group_name_H-M   'P 1'
#
loop_
_entity.id
_entity.type
_entity.pdbx_description
1 polymer ?
#
loop_
_entity_poly.entity_id
_entity_poly.type
_entity_poly.pdbx_seq_one_letter_code
_entity_poly.pdbx_strand_id
1 'polypeptide(L)'
;MTDLEKEVESIIFDLIDSEDLKINDNDEIEYTQRWFNEWLMGWILDGYTTKEVIKIREYFENFYYEDEREVCDTVYYEDCNGGIDWYEKNERMETFIVETKKVG
;
A
#
# COMPACT_ATOMS: atom_id res chain seq x y z
N MET A 1 -7.12 -2.59 17.71
CA MET A 1 -6.30 -1.45 17.30
C MET A 1 -6.31 -0.40 18.40
N THR A 2 -5.14 0.02 18.88
CA THR A 2 -4.96 1.14 19.83
C THR A 2 -5.09 2.49 19.11
N ASP A 3 -5.21 3.60 19.84
CA ASP A 3 -5.27 4.94 19.23
C ASP A 3 -3.99 5.27 18.45
N LEU A 4 -2.83 4.83 18.96
CA LEU A 4 -1.55 4.97 18.26
C LEU A 4 -1.50 4.17 16.96
N GLU A 5 -2.00 2.94 16.96
CA GLU A 5 -2.05 2.10 15.75
C GLU A 5 -2.97 2.71 14.69
N LYS A 6 -4.13 3.27 15.08
CA LYS A 6 -5.03 4.00 14.16
C LYS A 6 -4.40 5.26 13.59
N GLU A 7 -3.64 5.99 14.41
CA GLU A 7 -2.90 7.17 13.98
C GLU A 7 -1.85 6.79 12.92
N VAL A 8 -1.08 5.73 13.19
CA VAL A 8 -0.11 5.21 12.24
C VAL A 8 -0.77 4.74 10.95
N GLU A 9 -1.86 3.97 11.03
CA GLU A 9 -2.64 3.54 9.86
C GLU A 9 -3.10 4.73 9.00
N SER A 10 -3.68 5.76 9.62
CA SER A 10 -4.11 6.97 8.91
C SER A 10 -2.94 7.63 8.18
N ILE A 11 -1.78 7.73 8.83
CA ILE A 11 -0.58 8.32 8.23
C ILE A 11 -0.04 7.46 7.09
N ILE A 12 -0.10 6.12 7.20
CA ILE A 12 0.29 5.23 6.10
C ILE A 12 -0.58 5.50 4.87
N PHE A 13 -1.90 5.65 5.05
CA PHE A 13 -2.79 5.99 3.93
C PHE A 13 -2.49 7.38 3.35
N ASP A 14 -2.22 8.39 4.18
CA ASP A 14 -1.81 9.73 3.71
C ASP A 14 -0.49 9.67 2.92
N LEU A 15 0.47 8.83 3.34
CA LEU A 15 1.73 8.61 2.64
C LEU A 15 1.55 7.89 1.30
N ILE A 16 0.57 7.01 1.18
CA ILE A 16 0.20 6.36 -0.07
C ILE A 16 -0.46 7.36 -1.02
N ASP A 17 -1.42 8.16 -0.53
CA ASP A 17 -2.15 9.16 -1.33
C ASP A 17 -1.21 10.28 -1.84
N SER A 18 -0.20 10.63 -1.06
CA SER A 18 0.83 11.61 -1.43
C SER A 18 1.98 11.05 -2.30
N GLU A 19 1.94 9.76 -2.64
CA GLU A 19 2.98 9.02 -3.38
C GLU A 19 4.36 8.91 -2.68
N ASP A 20 4.46 9.27 -1.40
CA ASP A 20 5.67 9.08 -0.58
C ASP A 20 5.95 7.59 -0.31
N LEU A 21 4.88 6.79 -0.26
CA LEU A 21 4.92 5.34 -0.30
C LEU A 21 4.18 4.84 -1.55
N LYS A 22 4.70 3.79 -2.18
CA LYS A 22 4.13 3.23 -3.40
C LYS A 22 3.76 1.77 -3.19
N ILE A 23 2.59 1.40 -3.72
CA ILE A 23 2.14 0.02 -3.84
C ILE A 23 2.64 -0.49 -5.19
N ASN A 24 3.36 -1.62 -5.20
CA ASN A 24 3.83 -2.26 -6.43
C ASN A 24 2.77 -3.22 -7.02
N ASP A 25 3.07 -3.83 -8.17
CA ASP A 25 2.17 -4.76 -8.86
C ASP A 25 1.88 -6.06 -8.06
N ASN A 26 2.62 -6.32 -6.97
CA ASN A 26 2.39 -7.45 -6.07
C ASN A 26 1.62 -7.05 -4.80
N ASP A 27 0.98 -5.88 -4.79
CA ASP A 27 0.27 -5.33 -3.64
C ASP A 27 1.19 -5.08 -2.42
N GLU A 28 2.47 -4.73 -2.66
CA GLU A 28 3.42 -4.44 -1.58
C GLU A 28 3.67 -2.92 -1.46
N ILE A 29 3.50 -2.37 -0.25
CA ILE A 29 3.91 -0.99 0.08
C ILE A 29 5.42 -0.99 0.30
N GLU A 30 6.18 -0.52 -0.69
CA GLU A 30 7.63 -0.57 -0.67
C GLU A 30 8.25 0.55 0.17
N TYR A 31 9.20 0.19 1.03
CA TYR A 31 9.96 1.17 1.81
C TYR A 31 11.43 0.78 1.97
N THR A 32 12.33 1.76 1.97
CA THR A 32 13.75 1.52 2.26
C THR A 32 14.05 1.62 3.76
N GLN A 33 15.10 0.94 4.23
CA GLN A 33 15.54 1.11 5.63
C GLN A 33 15.86 2.58 5.96
N ARG A 34 16.42 3.32 4.98
CA ARG A 34 16.78 4.72 5.16
C ARG A 34 15.54 5.59 5.39
N TRP A 35 14.57 5.49 4.48
CA TRP A 35 13.29 6.20 4.60
C TRP A 35 12.61 5.87 5.93
N PHE A 36 12.58 4.58 6.29
CA PHE A 36 11.92 4.14 7.53
C PHE A 36 12.58 4.69 8.79
N ASN A 37 13.92 4.74 8.82
CA ASN A 37 14.64 5.36 9.92
C ASN A 37 14.38 6.86 10.02
N GLU A 38 14.32 7.56 8.88
CA GLU A 38 14.02 9.00 8.83
C GLU A 38 12.58 9.26 9.32
N TRP A 39 11.61 8.44 8.91
CA TRP A 39 10.22 8.51 9.37
C TRP A 39 10.10 8.27 10.88
N LEU A 40 10.69 7.19 11.42
CA LEU A 40 10.70 6.92 12.87
C LEU A 40 11.38 8.02 13.69
N MET A 41 12.40 8.67 13.14
CA MET A 41 13.03 9.83 13.78
C MET A 41 12.10 11.05 13.83
N GLY A 42 11.23 11.23 12.83
CA GLY A 42 10.20 12.28 12.83
C GLY A 42 9.29 12.17 14.07
N TRP A 43 8.78 10.99 14.36
CA TRP A 43 7.96 10.73 15.56
C TRP A 43 8.67 11.09 16.87
N ILE A 44 9.97 10.78 16.98
CA ILE A 44 10.76 11.17 18.16
C ILE A 44 10.86 12.70 18.27
N LEU A 45 11.04 13.41 17.16
CA LEU A 45 11.12 14.87 17.12
C LEU A 45 9.77 15.53 17.47
N ASP A 46 8.67 14.87 17.14
CA ASP A 46 7.31 15.31 17.46
C ASP A 46 6.90 15.02 18.92
N GLY A 47 7.80 14.41 19.70
CA GLY A 47 7.65 14.24 21.15
C GLY A 47 7.18 12.86 21.59
N TYR A 48 7.06 11.89 20.66
CA TYR A 48 6.74 10.51 21.01
C TYR A 48 7.89 9.87 21.76
N THR A 49 7.55 9.06 22.77
CA THR A 49 8.54 8.35 23.56
C THR A 49 9.17 7.23 22.75
N THR A 50 10.38 6.80 23.13
CA THR A 50 11.04 5.62 22.52
C THR A 50 10.16 4.38 22.59
N LYS A 51 9.34 4.21 23.64
CA LYS A 51 8.43 3.07 23.77
C LYS A 51 7.29 3.13 22.74
N GLU A 52 6.77 4.31 22.46
CA GLU A 52 5.76 4.50 21.42
C GLU A 52 6.37 4.29 20.04
N VAL A 53 7.55 4.84 19.76
CA VAL A 53 8.25 4.65 18.49
C VAL A 53 8.60 3.18 18.22
N ILE A 54 8.92 2.39 19.26
CA ILE A 54 9.08 0.93 19.12
C ILE A 54 7.77 0.27 18.68
N LYS A 55 6.63 0.67 19.26
CA LYS A 55 5.32 0.15 18.85
C LYS A 55 4.92 0.57 17.45
N ILE A 56 5.18 1.83 17.07
CA ILE A 56 4.97 2.35 15.72
C ILE A 56 5.76 1.52 14.72
N ARG A 57 7.04 1.27 15.03
CA ARG A 57 7.91 0.43 14.22
C ARG A 57 7.35 -0.99 14.05
N GLU A 58 7.00 -1.64 15.16
CA GLU A 58 6.44 -3.00 15.14
C GLU A 58 5.13 -3.06 14.35
N TYR A 59 4.27 -2.06 14.50
CA TYR A 59 3.01 -1.97 13.77
C TYR A 59 3.24 -1.76 12.26
N PHE A 60 4.09 -0.79 11.88
CA PHE A 60 4.42 -0.53 10.48
C PHE A 60 5.07 -1.74 9.79
N GLU A 61 6.03 -2.42 10.43
CA GLU A 61 6.71 -3.60 9.85
C GLU A 61 5.76 -4.79 9.63
N ASN A 62 4.59 -4.82 10.29
CA ASN A 62 3.58 -5.86 10.16
C ASN A 62 2.25 -5.32 9.61
N PHE A 63 2.27 -4.14 8.98
CA PHE A 63 1.06 -3.49 8.50
C PHE A 63 0.54 -4.21 7.25
N TYR A 64 -0.76 -4.50 7.26
CA TYR A 64 -1.49 -4.98 6.10
C TYR A 64 -2.95 -4.50 6.14
N TYR A 65 -3.59 -4.42 4.98
CA TYR A 65 -5.03 -4.21 4.86
C TYR A 65 -5.62 -5.00 3.69
N GLU A 66 -6.93 -5.23 3.75
CA GLU A 66 -7.70 -5.83 2.66
C GLU A 66 -8.19 -4.74 1.70
N ASP A 67 -7.88 -4.90 0.42
CA ASP A 67 -8.31 -4.00 -0.66
C ASP A 67 -9.29 -4.76 -1.57
N GLU A 68 -10.57 -4.40 -1.53
CA GLU A 68 -11.59 -4.98 -2.40
C GLU A 68 -11.70 -4.17 -3.69
N ARG A 69 -11.30 -4.78 -4.81
CA ARG A 69 -11.29 -4.11 -6.12
C ARG A 69 -12.09 -4.90 -7.15
N GLU A 70 -12.70 -4.15 -8.07
CA GLU A 70 -13.30 -4.73 -9.26
C GLU A 70 -12.19 -5.12 -10.25
N VAL A 71 -12.26 -6.35 -10.75
CA VAL A 71 -11.36 -6.87 -11.78
C VAL A 71 -12.15 -7.45 -12.94
N CYS A 72 -11.60 -7.32 -14.14
CA CYS A 72 -12.17 -7.84 -15.37
C CYS A 72 -11.08 -8.49 -16.24
N ASP A 73 -11.51 -9.42 -17.11
CA ASP A 73 -10.63 -10.02 -18.11
C ASP A 73 -10.72 -9.19 -19.41
N THR A 74 -9.58 -8.71 -19.91
CA THR A 74 -9.51 -8.06 -21.21
C THR A 74 -9.41 -9.09 -22.33
N VAL A 75 -10.30 -9.02 -23.33
CA VAL A 75 -10.30 -9.87 -24.52
C VAL A 75 -10.02 -9.04 -25.75
N TYR A 76 -8.97 -9.41 -26.48
CA TYR A 76 -8.59 -8.78 -27.74
C TYR A 76 -9.18 -9.52 -28.93
N TYR A 77 -9.60 -8.78 -29.97
CA TYR A 77 -10.12 -9.33 -31.22
C TYR A 77 -9.68 -8.50 -32.43
N GLU A 78 -9.62 -9.12 -33.61
CA GLU A 78 -9.36 -8.43 -34.87
C GLU A 78 -10.68 -7.90 -35.43
N ASP A 79 -10.74 -6.60 -35.76
CA ASP A 79 -11.91 -5.97 -36.36
C ASP A 79 -12.03 -6.28 -37.86
N CYS A 80 -13.14 -5.89 -38.48
CA CYS A 80 -13.40 -6.14 -39.90
C CYS A 80 -12.48 -5.38 -40.87
N ASN A 81 -11.65 -4.46 -40.37
CA ASN A 81 -10.66 -3.70 -41.13
C ASN A 81 -9.21 -4.17 -40.85
N GLY A 82 -9.01 -5.23 -40.06
CA GLY A 82 -7.69 -5.75 -39.68
C GLY A 82 -7.02 -4.99 -38.54
N GLY A 83 -7.76 -4.15 -37.81
CA GLY A 83 -7.32 -3.51 -36.57
C GLY A 83 -7.44 -4.47 -35.38
N ILE A 84 -6.72 -4.21 -34.30
CA ILE A 84 -6.91 -4.90 -33.01
C ILE A 84 -7.75 -4.01 -32.10
N ASP A 85 -8.85 -4.55 -31.59
CA ASP A 85 -9.74 -3.92 -30.63
C ASP A 85 -9.93 -4.84 -29.40
N TRP A 86 -10.56 -4.37 -28.33
CA TRP A 86 -10.75 -5.13 -27.09
C TRP A 86 -12.11 -4.89 -26.43
N TYR A 87 -12.51 -5.83 -25.58
CA TYR A 87 -13.66 -5.69 -24.67
C TYR A 87 -13.37 -6.36 -23.33
N GLU A 88 -14.02 -5.90 -22.27
CA GLU A 88 -13.94 -6.48 -20.93
C GLU A 88 -15.05 -7.50 -20.70
N LYS A 89 -14.76 -8.56 -19.94
CA LYS A 89 -15.74 -9.54 -19.49
C LYS A 89 -15.34 -10.10 -18.12
N ASN A 90 -16.23 -10.87 -17.51
CA ASN A 90 -15.99 -11.53 -16.21
C ASN A 90 -15.67 -10.52 -15.07
N GLU A 91 -16.40 -9.40 -15.04
CA GLU A 91 -16.41 -8.43 -13.95
C GLU A 91 -16.73 -9.13 -12.62
N ARG A 92 -15.86 -8.94 -11.63
CA ARG A 92 -15.99 -9.52 -10.30
C ARG A 92 -15.23 -8.69 -9.26
N MET A 93 -15.67 -8.77 -8.02
CA MET A 93 -14.92 -8.24 -6.88
C MET A 93 -13.92 -9.29 -6.40
N GLU A 94 -12.66 -8.90 -6.24
CA GLU A 94 -11.61 -9.71 -5.61
C GLU A 94 -11.02 -8.95 -4.42
N THR A 95 -10.63 -9.68 -3.38
CA THR A 95 -9.95 -9.14 -2.20
C THR A 95 -8.45 -9.36 -2.35
N PHE A 96 -7.69 -8.27 -2.29
CA PHE A 96 -6.24 -8.25 -2.31
C PHE A 96 -5.71 -7.95 -0.92
N ILE A 97 -4.54 -8.50 -0.58
CA ILE A 97 -3.86 -8.19 0.67
C ILE A 97 -2.71 -7.26 0.33
N VAL A 98 -2.82 -6.02 0.80
CA VAL A 98 -1.77 -5.03 0.66
C VAL A 98 -0.93 -5.03 1.93
N GLU A 99 0.38 -5.25 1.83
CA GLU A 99 1.28 -5.34 2.99
C GLU A 99 2.57 -4.53 2.82
N THR A 100 3.18 -4.11 3.92
CA THR A 100 4.47 -3.41 3.86
C THR A 100 5.61 -4.35 3.51
N LYS A 101 6.47 -3.93 2.57
CA LYS A 101 7.66 -4.67 2.17
C LYS A 101 8.90 -3.81 2.22
N LYS A 102 9.84 -4.21 3.08
CA LYS A 102 11.17 -3.60 3.09
C LYS A 102 11.93 -3.96 1.82
N VAL A 103 12.32 -2.95 1.07
CA VAL A 103 13.20 -3.05 -0.10
C VAL A 103 14.58 -2.48 0.23
N GLY A 104 15.62 -3.08 -0.36
CA GLY A 104 17.02 -2.75 -0.05
C GLY A 104 18.00 -3.39 -0.98
#